data_AF-A0A074Z2Q5-F1
#
_entry.id   AF-A0A074Z2Q5-F1
#
_cell.length_a   1.000
_cell.length_b   1.000
_cell.length_c   1.000
_cell.angle_alpha   90.00
_cell.angle_beta   90.00
_cell.angle_gamma   90.00
#
_symmetry.space_group_name_H-M   'P 1'
#
loop_
_entity.id
_entity.type
_entity.pdbx_description
1 polymer ?
#
loop_
_entity_poly.entity_id
_entity_poly.type
_entity_poly.pdbx_seq_one_letter_code
_entity_poly.pdbx_strand_id
1 'polypeptide(L)'
;PSRVTRNDSFESFSGSTSSTPSWLPLAGLQNAKGNWDLNASLAKVFEIQLKQLRSSRPVSWPAPATTKITTTVWATALSLAYLRLRAQDAANEWSLLANKARSWLVDQARKFEKDPTIVKQLCEQLLTLAENVIKMKGL
;
A
#
# COMPACT_ATOMS: atom_id res chain seq x y z
N PRO A 1 -49.82 -34.38 21.87
CA PRO A 1 -49.63 -32.98 21.44
C PRO A 1 -48.80 -32.20 22.49
N SER A 2 -47.59 -31.87 22.07
CA SER A 2 -46.49 -31.25 22.80
C SER A 2 -46.76 -29.79 23.19
N ARG A 3 -46.13 -29.29 24.26
CA ARG A 3 -45.32 -28.07 24.16
C ARG A 3 -44.33 -27.95 25.33
N VAL A 4 -43.08 -28.26 25.04
CA VAL A 4 -41.90 -27.88 25.82
C VAL A 4 -41.75 -26.36 25.71
N THR A 5 -41.74 -25.65 26.83
CA THR A 5 -41.35 -24.23 26.89
C THR A 5 -39.84 -24.14 26.76
N ARG A 6 -39.36 -23.68 25.60
CA ARG A 6 -37.96 -23.33 25.38
C ARG A 6 -37.67 -21.99 26.06
N ASN A 7 -36.72 -22.00 26.99
CA ASN A 7 -36.00 -20.79 27.42
C ASN A 7 -35.20 -20.27 26.21
N ASP A 8 -35.64 -19.16 25.63
CA ASP A 8 -34.80 -18.34 24.74
C ASP A 8 -34.04 -17.34 25.61
N SER A 9 -32.89 -17.78 26.14
CA SER A 9 -31.86 -16.87 26.61
C SER A 9 -31.23 -16.25 25.36
N PHE A 10 -31.60 -15.01 25.06
CA PHE A 10 -30.95 -14.19 24.05
C PHE A 10 -29.50 -13.92 24.50
N GLU A 11 -28.60 -14.81 24.08
CA GLU A 11 -27.15 -14.60 24.11
C GLU A 11 -26.87 -13.22 23.50
N SER A 12 -26.48 -12.30 24.37
CA SER A 12 -26.09 -10.95 23.98
C SER A 12 -24.83 -11.06 23.15
N PHE A 13 -24.98 -10.93 21.83
CA PHE A 13 -23.86 -10.89 20.89
C PHE A 13 -23.02 -9.68 21.25
N SER A 14 -21.94 -9.93 21.99
CA SER A 14 -21.00 -8.92 22.44
C SER A 14 -20.36 -8.34 21.19
N GLY A 15 -20.59 -7.04 20.99
CA GLY A 15 -20.18 -6.32 19.79
C GLY A 15 -18.71 -6.59 19.48
N SER A 16 -18.48 -7.28 18.35
CA SER A 16 -17.17 -7.37 17.74
C SER A 16 -16.79 -5.93 17.37
N THR A 17 -15.84 -5.33 18.09
CA THR A 17 -15.22 -4.09 17.63
C THR A 17 -14.51 -4.41 16.33
N SER A 18 -15.18 -4.19 15.19
CA SER A 18 -14.59 -4.38 13.88
C SER A 18 -13.51 -3.31 13.71
N SER A 19 -12.28 -3.66 14.06
CA SER A 19 -11.13 -2.86 13.69
C SER A 19 -11.16 -2.72 12.17
N THR A 20 -11.18 -1.48 11.70
CA THR A 20 -11.15 -1.19 10.27
C THR A 20 -9.89 -1.85 9.67
N PRO A 21 -9.98 -2.60 8.55
CA PRO A 21 -8.81 -3.23 7.97
C PRO A 21 -7.71 -2.20 7.71
N SER A 22 -6.47 -2.56 8.05
CA SER A 22 -5.30 -1.66 7.96
C SER A 22 -5.10 -1.05 6.57
N TRP A 23 -5.53 -1.75 5.51
CA TRP A 23 -5.45 -1.29 4.12
C TRP A 23 -6.56 -0.33 3.70
N LEU A 24 -7.71 -0.29 4.40
CA LEU A 24 -8.88 0.47 3.95
C LEU A 24 -8.64 1.99 3.93
N PRO A 25 -8.01 2.60 4.96
CA PRO A 25 -7.61 4.01 4.89
C PRO A 25 -6.68 4.32 3.71
N LEU A 26 -5.81 3.37 3.35
CA LEU A 26 -4.92 3.52 2.18
C LEU A 26 -5.71 3.57 0.87
N ALA A 27 -6.74 2.73 0.74
CA ALA A 27 -7.61 2.69 -0.43
C ALA A 27 -8.33 4.03 -0.65
N GLY A 28 -8.82 4.65 0.43
CA GLY A 28 -9.48 5.96 0.37
C GLY A 28 -8.56 7.11 -0.06
N LEU A 29 -7.24 6.92 -0.01
CA LEU A 29 -6.25 7.91 -0.45
C LEU A 29 -5.77 7.71 -1.89
N GLN A 30 -6.20 6.64 -2.59
CA GLN A 30 -5.74 6.39 -3.95
C GLN A 30 -6.38 7.36 -4.95
N ASN A 31 -5.55 8.06 -5.70
CA ASN A 31 -6.01 8.90 -6.81
C ASN A 31 -6.63 8.06 -7.93
N ALA A 32 -7.50 8.66 -8.76
CA ALA A 32 -8.19 7.95 -9.84
C ALA A 32 -7.25 7.15 -10.77
N LYS A 33 -6.04 7.69 -11.01
CA LYS A 33 -4.96 7.10 -11.83
C LYS A 33 -4.24 5.91 -11.18
N GLY A 34 -4.55 5.56 -9.92
CA GLY A 34 -3.92 4.45 -9.20
C GLY A 34 -2.70 4.81 -8.36
N ASN A 35 -2.34 6.09 -8.25
CA ASN A 35 -1.19 6.56 -7.47
C ASN A 35 -1.60 7.22 -6.15
N TRP A 36 -0.61 7.60 -5.34
CA TRP A 36 -0.81 8.35 -4.10
C TRP A 36 0.09 9.59 -4.07
N ASP A 37 -0.34 10.58 -3.28
CA ASP A 37 0.46 11.75 -2.96
C ASP A 37 1.11 11.62 -1.58
N LEU A 38 2.38 12.03 -1.48
CA LEU A 38 3.12 11.98 -0.21
C LEU A 38 2.72 13.13 0.71
N ASN A 39 1.69 12.89 1.52
CA ASN A 39 1.08 13.85 2.44
C ASN A 39 0.92 13.28 3.87
N ALA A 40 0.38 14.11 4.78
CA ALA A 40 0.22 13.73 6.19
C ALA A 40 -0.76 12.56 6.38
N SER A 41 -1.82 12.48 5.58
CA SER A 41 -2.79 11.38 5.64
C SER A 41 -2.13 10.05 5.27
N LEU A 42 -1.32 10.02 4.20
CA LEU A 42 -0.58 8.83 3.81
C LEU A 42 0.45 8.43 4.87
N ALA A 43 1.17 9.40 5.41
CA ALA A 43 2.13 9.19 6.49
C ALA A 43 1.47 8.58 7.74
N LYS A 44 0.26 9.03 8.08
CA LYS A 44 -0.54 8.48 9.19
C LYS A 44 -0.90 7.02 8.97
N VAL A 45 -1.25 6.60 7.75
CA VAL A 45 -1.54 5.19 7.43
C VAL A 45 -0.32 4.28 7.68
N PHE A 46 0.87 4.79 7.36
CA PHE A 46 2.11 4.03 7.58
C PHE A 46 2.64 4.12 9.01
N GLU A 47 2.05 4.98 9.84
CA GLU A 47 2.53 5.31 11.19
C GLU A 47 4.00 5.79 11.20
N ILE A 48 4.43 6.47 10.12
CA ILE A 48 5.78 7.01 9.96
C ILE A 48 5.68 8.52 9.74
N GLN A 49 6.60 9.29 10.31
CA GLN A 49 6.60 10.75 10.14
C GLN A 49 6.81 11.12 8.66
N LEU A 50 6.02 12.08 8.17
CA LEU A 50 6.09 12.56 6.79
C LEU A 50 7.48 13.05 6.39
N LYS A 51 8.21 13.69 7.32
CA LYS A 51 9.60 14.13 7.09
C LYS A 51 10.53 12.95 6.80
N GLN A 52 10.36 11.85 7.53
CA GLN A 52 11.16 10.64 7.36
C GLN A 52 10.89 9.95 6.02
N LEU A 53 9.61 9.84 5.63
CA LEU A 53 9.23 9.30 4.32
C LEU A 53 9.80 10.13 3.16
N ARG A 54 9.91 11.46 3.34
CA ARG A 54 10.53 12.35 2.35
C ARG A 54 12.05 12.18 2.29
N SER A 55 12.72 12.04 3.43
CA SER A 55 14.17 11.88 3.47
C SER A 55 14.67 10.50 3.02
N SER A 56 13.83 9.47 3.13
CA SER A 56 14.18 8.11 2.67
C SER A 56 13.99 7.89 1.17
N ARG A 57 13.43 8.88 0.46
CA ARG A 57 13.22 8.79 -0.99
C ARG A 57 14.58 8.75 -1.71
N PRO A 58 14.80 7.82 -2.64
CA PRO A 58 15.99 7.84 -3.48
C PRO A 58 16.02 9.09 -4.36
N VAL A 59 17.20 9.50 -4.84
CA VAL A 59 17.32 10.70 -5.70
C VAL A 59 16.83 10.41 -7.13
N SER A 60 17.15 9.23 -7.63
CA SER A 60 16.79 8.73 -8.95
C SER A 60 16.03 7.40 -8.86
N TRP A 61 15.50 6.97 -9.99
CA TRP A 61 15.16 5.57 -10.18
C TRP A 61 16.39 4.67 -9.97
N PRO A 62 16.20 3.40 -9.62
CA PRO A 62 17.29 2.45 -9.46
C PRO A 62 18.11 2.25 -10.75
N ALA A 63 19.32 1.69 -10.63
CA ALA A 63 20.14 1.37 -11.79
C ALA A 63 19.39 0.37 -12.73
N PRO A 64 19.55 0.49 -14.06
CA PRO A 64 20.51 1.34 -14.78
C PRO A 64 20.04 2.79 -15.02
N ALA A 65 18.85 3.17 -14.55
CA ALA A 65 18.32 4.50 -14.79
C ALA A 65 18.99 5.57 -13.92
N THR A 66 19.12 6.78 -14.47
CA THR A 66 19.59 7.99 -13.74
C THR A 66 18.50 9.05 -13.61
N THR A 67 17.30 8.77 -14.14
CA THR A 67 16.15 9.67 -14.12
C THR A 67 15.72 9.97 -12.68
N LYS A 68 15.47 11.25 -12.37
CA LYS A 68 14.98 11.66 -11.04
C LYS A 68 13.63 11.01 -10.71
N ILE A 69 13.49 10.55 -9.47
CA ILE A 69 12.21 10.03 -8.99
C ILE A 69 11.33 11.17 -8.47
N THR A 70 10.03 11.10 -8.73
CA THR A 70 9.07 12.08 -8.21
C THR A 70 8.56 11.68 -6.82
N THR A 71 8.01 12.64 -6.08
CA THR A 71 7.26 12.38 -4.82
C THR A 71 6.15 11.35 -5.02
N THR A 72 5.36 11.48 -6.09
CA THR A 72 4.21 10.61 -6.36
C THR A 72 4.64 9.17 -6.70
N VAL A 73 5.74 9.00 -7.46
CA VAL A 73 6.32 7.66 -7.71
C VAL A 73 6.72 7.01 -6.40
N TRP A 74 7.42 7.74 -5.54
CA TRP A 74 7.84 7.24 -4.25
C TRP A 74 6.68 6.88 -3.32
N ALA A 75 5.67 7.76 -3.22
CA ALA A 75 4.48 7.52 -2.41
C ALA A 75 3.75 6.24 -2.87
N THR A 76 3.66 6.04 -4.20
CA THR A 76 3.01 4.85 -4.78
C THR A 76 3.78 3.57 -4.48
N ALA A 77 5.12 3.62 -4.52
CA ALA A 77 5.96 2.48 -4.11
C ALA A 77 5.81 2.16 -2.62
N LEU A 78 5.76 3.17 -1.75
CA LEU A 78 5.50 3.00 -0.30
C LEU A 78 4.12 2.36 -0.04
N SER A 79 3.07 2.82 -0.73
CA SER A 79 1.73 2.24 -0.62
C SER A 79 1.69 0.76 -1.03
N LEU A 80 2.35 0.42 -2.14
CA LEU A 80 2.46 -0.98 -2.59
C LEU A 80 3.24 -1.85 -1.59
N ALA A 81 4.33 -1.33 -1.04
CA ALA A 81 5.12 -1.99 -0.01
C ALA A 81 4.30 -2.20 1.28
N TYR A 82 3.51 -1.22 1.69
CA TYR A 82 2.64 -1.33 2.86
C TYR A 82 1.60 -2.45 2.69
N LEU A 83 0.88 -2.49 1.56
CA LEU A 83 -0.11 -3.54 1.28
C LEU A 83 0.53 -4.94 1.36
N ARG A 84 1.73 -5.08 0.77
CA ARG A 84 2.49 -6.33 0.79
C ARG A 84 3.00 -6.73 2.17
N LEU A 85 3.19 -5.82 3.11
CA LEU A 85 3.83 -6.14 4.41
C LEU A 85 2.85 -6.15 5.57
N ARG A 86 1.78 -5.35 5.50
CA ARG A 86 0.87 -5.08 6.62
C ARG A 86 -0.57 -5.55 6.36
N ALA A 87 -0.87 -6.04 5.16
CA ALA A 87 -2.21 -6.48 4.77
C ALA A 87 -2.19 -7.81 3.96
N GLN A 88 -1.17 -8.66 4.12
CA GLN A 88 -1.04 -9.90 3.33
C GLN A 88 -2.28 -10.80 3.41
N ASP A 89 -2.89 -10.91 4.59
CA ASP A 89 -4.05 -11.78 4.85
C ASP A 89 -5.31 -11.36 4.05
N ALA A 90 -5.35 -10.11 3.57
CA ALA A 90 -6.44 -9.53 2.81
C ALA A 90 -6.07 -9.30 1.32
N ALA A 91 -5.08 -10.02 0.79
CA ALA A 91 -4.55 -9.78 -0.56
C ALA A 91 -5.61 -9.73 -1.66
N ASN A 92 -6.65 -10.57 -1.57
CA ASN A 92 -7.75 -10.58 -2.53
C ASN A 92 -8.54 -9.27 -2.48
N GLU A 93 -8.74 -8.68 -1.30
CA GLU A 93 -9.54 -7.47 -1.08
C GLU A 93 -8.89 -6.22 -1.69
N TRP A 94 -7.56 -6.10 -1.61
CA TRP A 94 -6.82 -4.96 -2.16
C TRP A 94 -6.12 -5.25 -3.49
N SER A 95 -6.33 -6.42 -4.09
CA SER A 95 -5.69 -6.85 -5.34
C SER A 95 -5.90 -5.82 -6.47
N LEU A 96 -7.12 -5.33 -6.66
CA LEU A 96 -7.46 -4.32 -7.67
C LEU A 96 -6.76 -2.99 -7.40
N LEU A 97 -6.73 -2.55 -6.15
CA LEU A 97 -6.04 -1.34 -5.70
C LEU A 97 -4.56 -1.40 -6.08
N ALA A 98 -3.89 -2.51 -5.75
CA ALA A 98 -2.48 -2.70 -6.03
C ALA A 98 -2.18 -2.91 -7.53
N ASN A 99 -3.10 -3.52 -8.29
CA ASN A 99 -2.90 -3.72 -9.73
C ASN A 99 -2.96 -2.39 -10.50
N LYS A 100 -3.88 -1.48 -10.15
CA LYS A 100 -3.90 -0.11 -10.71
C LYS A 100 -2.59 0.62 -10.43
N ALA A 101 -2.11 0.54 -9.20
CA ALA A 101 -0.87 1.18 -8.79
C ALA A 101 0.36 0.61 -9.49
N ARG A 102 0.44 -0.71 -9.64
CA ARG A 102 1.51 -1.38 -10.39
C ARG A 102 1.50 -0.97 -11.86
N SER A 103 0.33 -0.96 -12.52
CA SER A 103 0.21 -0.49 -13.89
C SER A 103 0.69 0.95 -14.03
N TRP A 104 0.25 1.84 -13.14
CA TRP A 104 0.66 3.25 -13.16
C TRP A 104 2.17 3.43 -12.96
N LEU A 105 2.79 2.63 -12.07
CA LEU A 105 4.22 2.68 -11.78
C LEU A 105 5.05 2.24 -13.00
N VAL A 106 4.62 1.17 -13.67
CA VAL A 106 5.19 0.70 -14.94
C VAL A 106 5.09 1.80 -16.00
N ASP A 107 3.96 2.50 -16.11
CA ASP A 107 3.82 3.63 -17.03
C ASP A 107 4.78 4.78 -16.72
N GLN A 108 5.16 4.99 -15.44
CA GLN A 108 6.15 6.01 -15.09
C GLN A 108 7.55 5.62 -15.55
N ALA A 109 7.94 4.35 -15.39
CA ALA A 109 9.22 3.85 -15.89
C ALA A 109 9.29 3.88 -17.43
N ARG A 110 8.17 3.55 -18.10
CA ARG A 110 8.05 3.55 -19.57
C ARG A 110 8.26 4.91 -20.25
N LYS A 111 8.23 6.00 -19.48
CA LYS A 111 8.50 7.35 -19.99
C LYS A 111 9.96 7.53 -20.42
N PHE A 112 10.89 6.79 -19.82
CA PHE A 112 12.32 6.92 -20.09
C PHE A 112 13.01 5.60 -20.41
N GLU A 113 12.39 4.46 -20.15
CA GLU A 113 12.91 3.12 -20.49
C GLU A 113 11.88 2.36 -21.35
N LYS A 114 12.31 1.68 -22.41
CA LYS A 114 11.41 0.94 -23.32
C LYS A 114 11.54 -0.57 -23.18
N ASP A 115 12.69 -1.06 -22.71
CA ASP A 115 12.88 -2.49 -22.50
C ASP A 115 11.97 -2.99 -21.35
N PRO A 116 11.03 -3.91 -21.61
CA PRO A 116 10.11 -4.39 -20.59
C PRO A 116 10.80 -5.10 -19.43
N THR A 117 11.96 -5.71 -19.67
CA THR A 117 12.79 -6.37 -18.66
C THR A 117 13.40 -5.33 -17.73
N ILE A 118 13.98 -4.27 -18.28
CA ILE A 118 14.56 -3.17 -17.48
C ILE A 118 13.44 -2.43 -16.73
N VAL A 119 12.31 -2.14 -17.37
CA VAL A 119 11.15 -1.51 -16.71
C VAL A 119 10.69 -2.33 -15.49
N LYS A 120 10.57 -3.66 -15.65
CA LYS A 120 10.21 -4.56 -14.57
C LYS A 120 11.24 -4.49 -13.43
N GLN A 121 12.52 -4.60 -13.76
CA GLN A 121 13.61 -4.54 -12.80
C GLN A 121 13.61 -3.21 -12.00
N LEU A 122 13.43 -2.08 -12.68
CA LEU A 122 13.36 -0.76 -12.04
C LEU A 122 12.22 -0.67 -11.03
N CYS A 123 11.04 -1.18 -11.40
CA CYS A 123 9.88 -1.20 -10.51
C CYS A 123 10.11 -2.12 -9.30
N GLU A 124 10.66 -3.32 -9.52
CA GLU A 124 10.94 -4.28 -8.45
C GLU A 124 11.97 -3.75 -7.46
N GLN A 125 13.08 -3.21 -7.95
CA GLN A 125 14.11 -2.61 -7.09
C GLN A 125 13.56 -1.41 -6.30
N LEU A 126 12.73 -0.57 -6.91
CA LEU A 126 12.09 0.54 -6.22
C LEU A 126 11.15 0.05 -5.10
N LEU A 127 10.41 -1.03 -5.35
CA LEU A 127 9.56 -1.65 -4.34
C LEU A 127 10.37 -2.24 -3.20
N THR A 128 11.51 -2.88 -3.47
CA THR A 128 12.43 -3.36 -2.41
C THR A 128 12.93 -2.22 -1.53
N LEU A 129 13.29 -1.06 -2.11
CA LEU A 129 13.69 0.12 -1.34
C LEU A 129 12.55 0.62 -0.46
N ALA A 130 11.32 0.69 -0.99
CA ALA A 130 10.14 1.09 -0.24
C ALA A 130 9.81 0.11 0.90
N GLU A 131 9.90 -1.20 0.65
CA GLU A 131 9.69 -2.24 1.66
C GLU A 131 10.68 -2.10 2.82
N ASN A 132 11.95 -1.79 2.56
CA ASN A 132 12.93 -1.56 3.62
C ASN A 132 12.53 -0.38 4.53
N VAL A 133 11.99 0.70 3.95
CA VAL A 133 11.50 1.86 4.73
C VAL A 133 10.30 1.49 5.61
N ILE A 134 9.35 0.70 5.09
CA ILE A 134 8.18 0.23 5.84
C ILE A 134 8.55 -0.79 6.93
N LYS A 135 9.54 -1.66 6.67
CA LYS A 135 10.02 -2.69 7.63
C LYS A 135 10.75 -2.07 8.81
N MET A 136 11.68 -1.15 8.57
CA MET A 136 12.57 -0.60 9.61
C MET A 136 11.85 0.24 10.70
N LYS A 137 10.55 0.51 10.55
CA LYS A 137 9.83 1.50 11.38
C LYS A 137 8.49 1.03 11.93
N GLY A 138 8.19 -0.27 11.85
CA GLY A 138 7.11 -0.86 12.65
C GLY A 138 7.58 -2.09 13.43
N LEU A 139 8.75 -1.94 14.04
CA LEU A 139 9.27 -2.65 15.22
C LEU A 139 9.46 -1.61 16.32
#